data_AF-A0A432Y178-F1
#
_entry.id   AF-A0A432Y178-F1
#
_cell.length_a   1.000
_cell.length_b   1.000
_cell.length_c   1.000
_cell.angle_alpha   90.00
_cell.angle_beta   90.00
_cell.angle_gamma   90.00
#
_symmetry.space_group_name_H-M   'P 1'
#
loop_
_entity.id
_entity.type
_entity.pdbx_description
1 polymer ?
#
loop_
_entity_poly.entity_id
_entity_poly.type
_entity_poly.pdbx_seq_one_letter_code
_entity_poly.pdbx_strand_id
1 'polypeptide(L)'
;MGLIRSLSDFTKRVGLWFLAAGITLTVFFISVLIYQLSVYEPDPPTTSDCQPLQTQTTVDAEAQLSLYQCQRGNDLGWEGYEVWAYKVVTEEWQRLATAPLASGCLQIKVDERQLTIMHDNSRGELNIPAASFIYELKAGGARTLSIATERVDQCSLTATDNLD
;
A
#
# COMPACT_ATOMS: atom_id res chain seq x y z
N MET A 1 56.39 22.11 -28.74
CA MET A 1 54.96 21.86 -29.02
C MET A 1 54.47 20.53 -28.40
N GLY A 2 54.76 20.25 -27.12
CA GLY A 2 54.43 18.95 -26.48
C GLY A 2 53.37 19.02 -25.38
N LEU A 3 53.27 20.14 -24.66
CA LEU A 3 52.39 20.29 -23.49
C LEU A 3 50.90 20.48 -23.85
N ILE A 4 50.59 21.03 -25.02
CA ILE A 4 49.20 21.33 -25.42
C ILE A 4 48.44 20.05 -25.82
N ARG A 5 49.14 19.02 -26.33
CA ARG A 5 48.52 17.75 -26.73
C ARG A 5 48.17 16.83 -25.54
N SER A 6 48.96 16.82 -24.46
CA SER A 6 48.60 15.97 -23.30
C SER A 6 47.44 16.55 -22.47
N LEU A 7 47.30 17.88 -22.43
CA LEU A 7 46.13 18.54 -21.82
C LEU A 7 44.83 18.24 -22.57
N SER A 8 44.86 18.13 -23.91
CA SER A 8 43.66 17.77 -24.69
C SER A 8 43.22 16.33 -24.51
N ASP A 9 44.14 15.40 -24.28
CA ASP A 9 43.80 13.99 -24.05
C ASP A 9 43.29 13.76 -22.61
N PHE A 10 43.84 14.51 -21.64
CA PHE A 10 43.35 14.49 -20.26
C PHE A 10 41.95 15.10 -20.12
N THR A 11 41.68 16.24 -20.77
CA THR A 11 40.34 16.88 -20.77
C THR A 11 39.29 16.04 -21.48
N LYS A 12 39.63 15.35 -22.57
CA LYS A 12 38.71 14.38 -23.21
C LYS A 12 38.38 13.22 -22.29
N ARG A 13 39.39 12.67 -21.59
CA ARG A 13 39.18 11.54 -20.68
C ARG A 13 38.33 11.95 -19.48
N VAL A 14 38.66 13.07 -18.83
CA VAL A 14 37.90 13.62 -17.70
C VAL A 14 36.48 14.02 -18.12
N GLY A 15 36.31 14.64 -19.30
CA GLY A 15 35.00 14.97 -19.84
C GLY A 15 34.12 13.74 -20.08
N LEU A 16 34.71 12.62 -20.52
CA LEU A 16 33.99 11.37 -20.74
C LEU A 16 33.54 10.73 -19.41
N TRP A 17 34.34 10.84 -18.35
CA TRP A 17 33.94 10.44 -17.00
C TRP A 17 32.79 11.28 -16.46
N PHE A 18 32.85 12.62 -16.61
CA PHE A 18 31.76 13.49 -16.19
C PHE A 18 30.48 13.26 -16.99
N LEU A 19 30.58 12.96 -18.28
CA LEU A 19 29.43 12.62 -19.12
C LEU A 19 28.77 11.32 -18.66
N ALA A 20 29.56 10.28 -18.36
CA ALA A 20 29.05 9.03 -17.80
C ALA A 20 28.38 9.23 -16.42
N ALA A 21 28.99 10.04 -15.55
CA ALA A 21 28.40 10.42 -14.26
C ALA A 21 27.09 11.21 -14.43
N GLY A 22 27.02 12.11 -15.40
CA GLY A 22 25.81 12.87 -15.71
C GLY A 22 24.65 11.98 -16.19
N ILE A 23 24.94 11.02 -17.08
CA ILE A 23 23.92 10.07 -17.56
C ILE A 23 23.40 9.22 -16.41
N THR A 24 24.30 8.65 -15.59
CA THR A 24 23.88 7.80 -14.46
C THR A 24 23.03 8.58 -13.46
N LEU A 25 23.40 9.81 -13.10
CA LEU A 25 22.61 10.66 -12.21
C LEU A 25 21.23 10.99 -12.80
N THR A 26 21.16 11.26 -14.10
CA THR A 26 19.90 11.50 -14.81
C THR A 26 18.99 10.28 -14.76
N VAL A 27 19.52 9.08 -15.02
CA VAL A 27 18.76 7.83 -14.95
C VAL A 27 18.24 7.57 -13.53
N PHE A 28 19.07 7.80 -12.50
CA PHE A 28 18.62 7.69 -11.11
C PHE A 28 17.49 8.66 -10.80
N PHE A 29 17.61 9.92 -11.21
CA PHE A 29 16.59 10.94 -10.98
C PHE A 29 15.26 10.59 -11.67
N ILE A 30 15.31 10.19 -12.95
CA ILE A 30 14.12 9.75 -13.69
C ILE A 30 13.48 8.52 -13.02
N SER A 31 14.29 7.57 -12.55
CA SER A 31 13.78 6.37 -11.86
C SER A 31 13.04 6.73 -10.57
N VAL A 32 13.58 7.66 -9.78
CA VAL A 32 12.93 8.17 -8.55
C VAL A 32 11.63 8.90 -8.88
N LEU A 33 11.62 9.75 -9.91
CA LEU A 33 10.40 10.43 -10.34
C LEU A 33 9.32 9.46 -10.79
N ILE A 34 9.67 8.46 -11.60
CA ILE A 34 8.72 7.42 -12.04
C ILE A 34 8.21 6.64 -10.83
N TYR A 35 9.08 6.29 -9.87
CA TYR A 35 8.67 5.60 -8.65
C TYR A 35 7.64 6.43 -7.85
N GLN A 36 7.91 7.71 -7.63
CA GLN A 36 6.96 8.58 -6.94
C GLN A 36 5.65 8.79 -7.70
N LEU A 37 5.70 8.86 -9.04
CA LEU A 37 4.49 9.00 -9.88
C LEU A 37 3.67 7.71 -9.98
N SER A 38 4.31 6.54 -9.93
CA SER A 38 3.65 5.24 -10.12
C SER A 38 3.19 4.59 -8.82
N VAL A 39 3.87 4.86 -7.71
CA VAL A 39 3.48 4.44 -6.35
C VAL A 39 2.73 5.57 -5.68
N TYR A 40 1.74 6.15 -6.37
CA TYR A 40 0.71 6.92 -5.68
C TYR A 40 -0.11 5.90 -4.90
N GLU A 41 0.22 5.70 -3.62
CA GLU A 41 -0.68 5.02 -2.69
C GLU A 41 -2.02 5.74 -2.81
N PRO A 42 -3.11 5.02 -3.10
CA PRO A 42 -4.38 5.68 -3.37
C PRO A 42 -4.78 6.52 -2.15
N ASP A 43 -5.54 7.58 -2.40
CA ASP A 43 -6.04 8.42 -1.31
C ASP A 43 -6.73 7.57 -0.24
N PRO A 44 -6.51 7.84 1.06
CA PRO A 44 -7.16 7.08 2.12
C PRO A 44 -8.69 7.17 2.01
N PRO A 45 -9.42 6.21 2.59
CA PRO A 45 -10.87 6.10 2.42
C PRO A 45 -11.65 7.32 2.93
N THR A 46 -11.04 8.16 3.77
CA THR A 46 -11.64 9.42 4.27
C THR A 46 -11.71 10.52 3.22
N THR A 47 -10.95 10.43 2.13
CA THR A 47 -10.81 11.45 1.09
C THR A 47 -11.28 10.97 -0.29
N SER A 48 -11.75 9.73 -0.40
CA SER A 48 -12.24 9.11 -1.63
C SER A 48 -13.69 8.62 -1.49
N ASP A 49 -14.32 8.27 -2.61
CA ASP A 49 -15.68 7.69 -2.62
C ASP A 49 -15.63 6.23 -2.14
N CYS A 50 -15.62 6.06 -0.82
CA CYS A 50 -15.52 4.78 -0.13
C CYS A 50 -16.59 4.64 0.95
N GLN A 51 -17.38 3.58 0.89
CA GLN A 51 -18.34 3.21 1.92
C GLN A 51 -17.73 2.18 2.88
N PRO A 52 -17.72 2.44 4.21
CA PRO A 52 -17.30 1.44 5.18
C PRO A 52 -18.33 0.30 5.25
N LEU A 53 -17.83 -0.93 5.23
CA LEU A 53 -18.65 -2.15 5.36
C LEU A 53 -18.42 -2.84 6.69
N GLN A 54 -17.17 -2.91 7.14
CA GLN A 54 -16.80 -3.56 8.38
C GLN A 54 -15.65 -2.79 9.04
N THR A 55 -15.63 -2.77 10.37
CA THR A 55 -14.54 -2.22 11.15
C THR A 55 -14.25 -3.13 12.32
N GLN A 56 -12.98 -3.44 12.53
CA GLN A 56 -12.47 -4.18 13.66
C GLN A 56 -11.34 -3.39 14.30
N THR A 57 -11.19 -3.53 15.60
CA THR A 57 -10.14 -2.86 16.36
C THR A 57 -9.25 -3.92 17.00
N THR A 58 -7.95 -3.69 17.04
CA THR A 58 -7.02 -4.58 17.73
C THR A 58 -7.32 -4.61 19.23
N VAL A 59 -6.89 -5.67 19.92
CA VAL A 59 -7.15 -5.87 21.35
C VAL A 59 -6.60 -4.73 22.23
N ASP A 60 -5.54 -4.07 21.77
CA ASP A 60 -4.92 -2.90 22.42
C ASP A 60 -5.57 -1.55 22.01
N ALA A 61 -6.51 -1.55 21.07
CA ALA A 61 -7.13 -0.37 20.48
C ALA A 61 -6.15 0.65 19.88
N GLU A 62 -5.00 0.16 19.39
CA GLU A 62 -3.95 0.99 18.79
C GLU A 62 -3.86 0.87 17.26
N ALA A 63 -4.63 -0.05 16.67
CA ALA A 63 -4.93 -0.06 15.25
C ALA A 63 -6.41 -0.37 14.98
N GLN A 64 -6.96 0.28 13.96
CA GLN A 64 -8.30 0.03 13.44
C GLN A 64 -8.19 -0.53 12.02
N LEU A 65 -8.79 -1.69 11.78
CA LEU A 65 -8.81 -2.36 10.49
C LEU A 65 -10.22 -2.30 9.92
N SER A 66 -10.35 -1.79 8.71
CA SER A 66 -11.64 -1.52 8.10
C SER A 66 -11.70 -2.03 6.66
N LEU A 67 -12.83 -2.63 6.33
CA LEU A 67 -13.18 -3.00 4.96
C LEU A 67 -14.06 -1.91 4.37
N TYR A 68 -13.69 -1.43 3.19
CA TYR A 68 -14.43 -0.45 2.41
C TYR A 68 -14.81 -1.01 1.05
N GLN A 69 -15.93 -0.57 0.52
CA GLN A 69 -16.22 -0.61 -0.91
C GLN A 69 -15.92 0.77 -1.49
N CYS A 70 -15.04 0.83 -2.49
CA CYS A 70 -14.54 2.08 -3.04
C CYS A 70 -14.75 2.14 -4.55
N GLN A 71 -14.99 3.36 -5.04
CA GLN A 71 -14.97 3.70 -6.46
C GLN A 71 -13.80 4.65 -6.73
N ARG A 72 -12.91 4.30 -7.66
CA ARG A 72 -11.69 5.07 -7.96
C ARG A 72 -11.46 5.27 -9.46
N GLY A 73 -10.76 6.36 -9.79
CA GLY A 73 -10.41 6.78 -11.15
C GLY A 73 -11.24 7.99 -11.60
N ASN A 74 -10.63 8.90 -12.36
CA ASN A 74 -11.21 10.18 -12.79
C ASN A 74 -12.42 10.07 -13.74
N ASP A 75 -12.97 8.87 -13.95
CA ASP A 75 -14.22 8.57 -14.67
C ASP A 75 -14.83 7.22 -14.18
N LEU A 76 -14.78 6.94 -12.87
CA LEU A 76 -15.47 5.79 -12.22
C LEU A 76 -15.06 4.39 -12.74
N GLY A 77 -13.87 4.24 -13.31
CA GLY A 77 -13.51 3.00 -14.02
C GLY A 77 -13.27 1.77 -13.13
N TRP A 78 -12.96 1.96 -11.85
CA TRP A 78 -12.70 0.86 -10.94
C TRP A 78 -13.60 0.91 -9.73
N GLU A 79 -14.28 -0.20 -9.47
CA GLU A 79 -15.05 -0.45 -8.25
C GLU A 79 -14.56 -1.74 -7.60
N GLY A 80 -14.37 -1.69 -6.30
CA GLY A 80 -13.91 -2.86 -5.56
C GLY A 80 -13.83 -2.66 -4.07
N TYR A 81 -13.29 -3.68 -3.43
CA TYR A 81 -13.10 -3.73 -2.00
C TYR A 81 -11.66 -3.35 -1.64
N GLU A 82 -11.52 -2.57 -0.58
CA GLU A 82 -10.22 -2.21 -0.02
C GLU A 82 -10.21 -2.49 1.48
N VAL A 83 -9.16 -3.18 1.95
CA VAL A 83 -8.89 -3.34 3.38
C VAL A 83 -7.83 -2.32 3.78
N TRP A 84 -8.17 -1.49 4.76
CA TRP A 84 -7.32 -0.42 5.27
C TRP A 84 -7.04 -0.63 6.76
N ALA A 85 -5.84 -0.25 7.18
CA ALA A 85 -5.50 -0.12 8.59
C ALA A 85 -5.18 1.35 8.91
N TYR A 86 -5.75 1.83 10.00
CA TYR A 86 -5.43 3.11 10.61
C TYR A 86 -4.62 2.87 11.88
N LYS A 87 -3.39 3.39 11.92
CA LYS A 87 -2.51 3.36 13.08
C LYS A 87 -2.88 4.52 14.00
N VAL A 88 -3.38 4.24 15.19
CA VAL A 88 -3.88 5.28 16.10
C VAL A 88 -2.75 6.15 16.66
N VAL A 89 -1.56 5.58 16.86
CA VAL A 89 -0.43 6.30 17.47
C VAL A 89 0.24 7.26 16.48
N THR A 90 0.42 6.85 15.24
CA THR A 90 1.06 7.67 14.19
C THR A 90 0.06 8.44 13.33
N GLU A 91 -1.24 8.16 13.49
CA GLU A 91 -2.33 8.72 12.71
C GLU A 91 -2.22 8.43 11.19
N GLU A 92 -1.56 7.32 10.83
CA GLU A 92 -1.31 6.92 9.45
C GLU A 92 -2.33 5.90 8.94
N TRP A 93 -2.71 6.06 7.66
CA TRP A 93 -3.47 5.06 6.91
C TRP A 93 -2.54 4.19 6.08
N GLN A 94 -2.81 2.88 6.06
CA GLN A 94 -2.10 1.92 5.23
C GLN A 94 -3.08 0.97 4.57
N ARG A 95 -3.00 0.85 3.23
CA ARG A 95 -3.80 -0.12 2.48
C ARG A 95 -3.19 -1.51 2.61
N LEU A 96 -3.97 -2.48 3.08
CA LEU A 96 -3.54 -3.85 3.33
C LEU A 96 -3.94 -4.82 2.22
N ALA A 97 -5.08 -4.59 1.57
CA ALA A 97 -5.52 -5.43 0.47
C ALA A 97 -6.47 -4.67 -0.46
N THR A 98 -6.55 -5.13 -1.71
CA THR A 98 -7.54 -4.68 -2.70
C THR A 98 -8.07 -5.85 -3.50
N ALA A 99 -9.35 -5.81 -3.84
CA ALA A 99 -9.98 -6.75 -4.78
C ALA A 99 -11.02 -6.04 -5.65
N PRO A 100 -11.18 -6.41 -6.92
CA PRO A 100 -12.32 -5.98 -7.74
C PRO A 100 -13.67 -6.32 -7.09
N LEU A 101 -14.73 -5.56 -7.40
CA LEU A 101 -16.08 -5.88 -6.92
C LEU A 101 -16.57 -7.24 -7.46
N ALA A 102 -16.15 -7.58 -8.69
CA ALA A 102 -16.43 -8.87 -9.31
C ALA A 102 -15.86 -10.08 -8.53
N SER A 103 -14.96 -9.83 -7.57
CA SER A 103 -14.39 -10.84 -6.69
C SER A 103 -15.36 -11.37 -5.64
N GLY A 104 -16.63 -10.96 -5.67
CA GLY A 104 -17.67 -11.50 -4.79
C GLY A 104 -17.65 -10.82 -3.44
N CYS A 105 -17.66 -11.60 -2.36
CA CYS A 105 -17.74 -11.06 -1.01
C CYS A 105 -16.39 -11.09 -0.29
N LEU A 106 -16.16 -10.06 0.53
CA LEU A 106 -14.99 -9.92 1.39
C LEU A 106 -15.41 -9.62 2.82
N GLN A 107 -14.70 -10.21 3.78
CA GLN A 107 -14.83 -9.93 5.20
C GLN A 107 -13.44 -9.88 5.83
N ILE A 108 -13.34 -9.20 6.97
CA ILE A 108 -12.14 -9.21 7.77
C ILE A 108 -12.42 -9.79 9.15
N LYS A 109 -11.44 -10.51 9.69
CA LYS A 109 -11.41 -10.96 11.08
C LYS A 109 -10.06 -10.63 11.69
N VAL A 110 -10.08 -10.03 12.88
CA VAL A 110 -8.86 -9.67 13.61
C VAL A 110 -8.79 -10.51 14.88
N ASP A 111 -7.71 -11.28 15.00
CA ASP A 111 -7.30 -11.98 16.21
C ASP A 111 -6.02 -11.31 16.77
N GLU A 112 -5.49 -11.76 17.91
CA GLU A 112 -4.38 -11.06 18.63
C GLU A 112 -3.13 -10.77 17.78
N ARG A 113 -2.81 -11.62 16.80
CA ARG A 113 -1.59 -11.55 15.98
C ARG A 113 -1.84 -11.71 14.48
N GLN A 114 -3.10 -11.74 14.07
CA GLN A 114 -3.47 -12.09 12.70
C GLN A 114 -4.70 -11.31 12.24
N LEU A 115 -4.59 -10.71 11.06
CA LEU A 115 -5.71 -10.30 10.23
C LEU A 115 -5.99 -11.42 9.23
N THR A 116 -7.19 -11.97 9.25
CA THR A 116 -7.68 -12.90 8.24
C THR A 116 -8.66 -12.19 7.32
N ILE A 117 -8.34 -12.16 6.03
CA ILE A 117 -9.21 -11.66 4.96
C ILE A 117 -9.96 -12.86 4.39
N MET A 118 -11.26 -12.92 4.67
CA MET A 118 -12.13 -14.01 4.24
C MET A 118 -12.80 -13.65 2.92
N HIS A 119 -12.83 -14.59 1.97
CA HIS A 119 -13.38 -14.36 0.63
C HIS A 119 -14.07 -15.61 0.08
N ASP A 120 -15.04 -15.45 -0.82
CA ASP A 120 -15.77 -16.60 -1.44
C ASP A 120 -15.22 -16.98 -2.83
N ASN A 121 -14.55 -16.06 -3.52
CA ASN A 121 -14.03 -16.23 -4.86
C ASN A 121 -12.53 -16.62 -4.89
N SER A 122 -11.88 -16.56 -6.05
CA SER A 122 -10.48 -16.92 -6.24
C SER A 122 -9.51 -15.98 -5.52
N ARG A 123 -8.49 -16.55 -4.84
CA ARG A 123 -7.37 -15.79 -4.25
C ARG A 123 -6.61 -14.96 -5.28
N GLY A 124 -6.65 -15.34 -6.56
CA GLY A 124 -5.94 -14.63 -7.64
C GLY A 124 -6.42 -13.20 -7.86
N GLU A 125 -7.63 -12.88 -7.42
CA GLU A 125 -8.22 -11.54 -7.53
C GLU A 125 -7.93 -10.64 -6.31
N LEU A 126 -7.28 -11.20 -5.28
CA LEU A 126 -6.85 -10.47 -4.09
C LEU A 126 -5.41 -10.01 -4.24
N ASN A 127 -5.23 -8.70 -4.32
CA ASN A 127 -3.91 -8.08 -4.28
C ASN A 127 -3.58 -7.69 -2.83
N ILE A 128 -2.54 -8.32 -2.29
CA ILE A 128 -2.04 -8.10 -0.93
C ILE A 128 -0.57 -7.69 -1.04
N PRO A 129 -0.25 -6.40 -0.93
CA PRO A 129 1.10 -5.90 -1.14
C PRO A 129 2.10 -6.34 -0.06
N ALA A 130 1.62 -6.67 1.14
CA ALA A 130 2.46 -7.08 2.26
C ALA A 130 1.82 -8.24 3.04
N ALA A 131 2.65 -9.20 3.50
CA ALA A 131 2.20 -10.34 4.31
C ALA A 131 2.01 -10.01 5.80
N SER A 132 2.34 -8.78 6.21
CA SER A 132 2.23 -8.32 7.59
C SER A 132 2.09 -6.81 7.68
N PHE A 133 1.48 -6.36 8.75
CA PHE A 133 1.30 -4.96 9.12
C PHE A 133 1.93 -4.71 10.49
N ILE A 134 2.59 -3.57 10.66
CA ILE A 134 3.25 -3.18 11.92
C ILE A 134 2.65 -1.85 12.39
N TYR A 135 2.30 -1.77 13.67
CA TYR A 135 1.84 -0.55 14.32
C TYR A 135 2.50 -0.35 15.67
N GLU A 136 2.62 0.90 16.06
CA GLU A 136 3.22 1.36 17.30
C GLU A 136 2.24 1.27 18.46
N LEU A 137 2.78 0.97 19.65
CA LEU A 137 2.01 0.95 20.88
C LEU A 137 2.23 2.24 21.69
N LYS A 138 1.21 2.77 22.35
CA LYS A 138 1.32 3.98 23.21
C LYS A 138 2.28 3.77 24.38
N ALA A 139 2.35 2.54 24.88
CA ALA A 139 3.29 2.14 25.93
C ALA A 139 4.76 2.07 25.44
N GLY A 140 5.00 2.26 24.15
CA GLY A 140 6.28 2.07 23.50
C GLY A 140 6.44 0.67 22.91
N GLY A 141 7.22 0.58 21.83
CA GLY A 141 7.38 -0.63 21.04
C GLY A 141 6.41 -0.70 19.85
N ALA A 142 6.43 -1.83 19.16
CA ALA A 142 5.58 -2.09 18.00
C ALA A 142 5.04 -3.52 18.04
N ARG A 143 3.87 -3.71 17.44
CA ARG A 143 3.22 -5.01 17.27
C ARG A 143 3.04 -5.31 15.80
N THR A 144 3.20 -6.58 15.45
CA THR A 144 3.03 -7.06 14.08
C THR A 144 1.77 -7.94 14.00
N LEU A 145 0.90 -7.63 13.05
CA LEU A 145 -0.18 -8.51 12.60
C LEU A 145 0.26 -9.21 11.32
N SER A 146 0.18 -10.53 11.31
CA SER A 146 0.28 -11.31 10.07
C SER A 146 -1.01 -11.14 9.25
N ILE A 147 -0.90 -11.13 7.93
CA ILE A 147 -2.04 -11.03 7.01
C ILE A 147 -2.21 -12.39 6.32
N ALA A 148 -3.36 -13.00 6.56
CA ALA A 148 -3.74 -14.27 5.97
C ALA A 148 -5.01 -14.11 5.11
N THR A 149 -5.18 -15.01 4.16
CA THR A 149 -6.41 -15.12 3.36
C THR A 149 -7.05 -16.47 3.60
N GLU A 150 -8.35 -16.49 3.78
CA GLU A 150 -9.13 -17.72 3.97
C GLU A 150 -10.31 -17.73 3.00
N ARG A 151 -10.53 -18.86 2.34
CA ARG A 151 -11.70 -19.03 1.49
C ARG A 151 -12.87 -19.57 2.33
N VAL A 152 -14.04 -18.94 2.21
CA VAL A 152 -15.26 -19.34 2.91
C VAL A 152 -16.44 -19.48 1.97
N ASP A 153 -17.28 -20.48 2.20
CA ASP A 153 -18.46 -20.76 1.36
C ASP A 153 -19.66 -19.84 1.68
N GLN A 154 -19.66 -19.22 2.86
CA GLN A 154 -20.69 -18.28 3.31
C GLN A 154 -20.03 -16.97 3.73
N CYS A 155 -19.91 -16.04 2.79
CA CYS A 155 -19.46 -14.69 3.06
C CYS A 155 -20.69 -13.77 3.14
N SER A 156 -20.94 -13.18 4.31
CA SER A 156 -22.05 -12.25 4.54
C SER A 156 -21.50 -10.84 4.79
N LEU A 157 -21.78 -9.88 3.91
CA LEU A 157 -21.46 -8.47 4.18
C LEU A 157 -22.40 -7.96 5.29
N THR A 158 -22.10 -8.31 6.53
CA THR A 158 -22.81 -7.79 7.69
C THR A 158 -22.25 -6.41 7.92
N ALA A 159 -22.96 -5.39 7.43
CA ALA A 159 -22.75 -4.03 7.89
C ALA A 159 -22.89 -4.06 9.41
N THR A 160 -21.82 -3.75 10.13
CA THR A 160 -21.89 -3.64 11.58
C THR A 160 -22.68 -2.37 11.91
N ASP A 161 -24.01 -2.46 11.87
CA ASP A 161 -24.88 -1.57 12.65
C ASP A 161 -24.58 -1.89 14.12
N ASN A 162 -23.62 -1.17 14.69
CA ASN A 162 -23.54 -1.00 16.13
C ASN A 162 -24.78 -0.20 16.56
N LEU A 163 -25.90 -0.89 16.74
CA LEU A 163 -27.04 -0.42 17.51
C LEU A 163 -26.72 -0.62 19.00
N ASP A 164 -26.51 0.53 19.65
CA ASP A 164 -26.54 0.84 21.09
C ASP A 164 -25.55 0.15 22.05
#